data_AF-A0A8J5WN94-F1
#
_entry.id   AF-A0A8J5WN94-F1
#
_cell.length_a   1.000
_cell.length_b   1.000
_cell.length_c   1.000
_cell.angle_alpha   90.00
_cell.angle_beta   90.00
_cell.angle_gamma   90.00
#
_symmetry.space_group_name_H-M   'P 1'
#
loop_
_entity.id
_entity.type
_entity.pdbx_description
1 polymer ?
#
loop_
_entity_poly.entity_id
_entity_poly.type
_entity_poly.pdbx_seq_one_letter_code
_entity_poly.pdbx_strand_id
1 'polypeptide(L)'
;MPPPTPSSASPPRGSLPPVRCSPNLRQWRRRLPRPRRRLCRRRATLSVVLNALRINPGRRWKGPWRWFDESMLDCCEHLDKVRSHGITFGKVACLVHCAGADVRRSAGQVTVDDLRRHLVRCASSLDYHLIVSYHRKLGVHTSYRYMEYRMHFC
;
A
#
# COMPACT_ATOMS: atom_id res chain seq x y z
N MET A 1 12.85 -30.83 -55.57
CA MET A 1 12.97 -29.43 -55.12
C MET A 1 11.83 -29.14 -54.15
N PRO A 2 12.10 -28.94 -52.85
CA PRO A 2 11.07 -28.53 -51.90
C PRO A 2 10.75 -27.03 -52.06
N PRO A 3 9.51 -26.59 -51.76
CA PRO A 3 9.15 -25.16 -51.80
C PRO A 3 9.84 -24.39 -50.66
N PRO A 4 10.11 -23.09 -50.82
CA PRO A 4 10.75 -22.29 -49.78
C PRO A 4 9.81 -22.12 -48.57
N THR A 5 10.36 -22.27 -47.38
CA THR A 5 9.70 -21.97 -46.10
C THR A 5 9.35 -20.47 -46.01
N PRO A 6 8.15 -20.09 -45.54
CA PRO A 6 7.83 -18.68 -45.32
C PRO A 6 8.67 -18.13 -44.16
N SER A 7 9.48 -17.12 -44.48
CA SER A 7 10.31 -16.35 -43.55
C SER A 7 9.46 -15.73 -42.43
N SER A 8 9.94 -15.84 -41.20
CA SER A 8 9.36 -15.21 -40.01
C SER A 8 9.48 -13.69 -40.11
N ALA A 9 8.45 -13.04 -40.64
CA ALA A 9 8.30 -11.59 -40.57
C ALA A 9 7.86 -11.21 -39.14
N SER A 10 8.73 -10.49 -38.43
CA SER A 10 8.38 -9.81 -37.18
C SER A 10 7.18 -8.88 -37.40
N PRO A 11 6.18 -8.84 -36.50
CA PRO A 11 5.06 -7.91 -36.66
C PRO A 11 5.57 -6.47 -36.53
N PRO A 12 5.01 -5.50 -37.27
CA PRO A 12 5.37 -4.11 -37.12
C PRO A 12 5.05 -3.63 -35.70
N ARG A 13 5.88 -2.74 -35.15
CA ARG A 13 5.63 -2.02 -33.89
C ARG A 13 4.36 -1.18 -34.05
N GLY A 14 3.21 -1.80 -33.84
CA GLY A 14 1.94 -1.12 -33.68
C GLY A 14 2.01 -0.28 -32.41
N SER A 15 1.88 1.03 -32.56
CA SER A 15 1.58 1.95 -31.46
C SER A 15 0.35 1.43 -30.72
N LEU A 16 0.52 1.10 -29.43
CA LEU A 16 -0.60 0.78 -28.54
C LEU A 16 -1.63 1.92 -28.62
N PRO A 17 -2.92 1.64 -28.83
CA PRO A 17 -3.92 2.69 -28.82
C PRO A 17 -3.91 3.37 -27.44
N PRO A 18 -4.08 4.70 -27.37
CA PRO A 18 -4.17 5.39 -26.09
C PRO A 18 -5.30 4.77 -25.28
N VAL A 19 -5.02 4.41 -24.03
CA VAL A 19 -6.02 3.92 -23.08
C VAL A 19 -7.06 5.03 -22.91
N ARG A 20 -8.21 4.91 -23.59
CA ARG A 20 -9.33 5.84 -23.41
C ARG A 20 -9.89 5.60 -22.01
N CYS A 21 -9.67 6.54 -21.10
CA CYS A 21 -10.44 6.61 -19.86
C CYS A 21 -11.92 6.75 -20.23
N SER A 22 -12.70 5.70 -19.96
CA SER A 22 -14.13 5.70 -20.22
C SER A 22 -14.81 6.80 -19.35
N PRO A 23 -15.68 7.68 -19.88
CA PRO A 23 -16.10 8.90 -19.18
C PRO A 23 -17.04 8.68 -17.99
N ASN A 24 -17.37 7.42 -17.66
CA ASN A 24 -18.46 7.09 -16.75
C ASN A 24 -17.98 6.61 -15.37
N LEU A 25 -17.17 7.43 -14.70
CA LEU A 25 -16.79 7.26 -13.29
C LEU A 25 -18.01 7.21 -12.33
N ARG A 26 -19.18 7.70 -12.76
CA ARG A 26 -20.40 7.73 -11.95
C ARG A 26 -21.11 6.38 -11.82
N GLN A 27 -20.96 5.46 -12.79
CA GLN A 27 -21.64 4.15 -12.72
C GLN A 27 -20.96 3.16 -11.75
N TRP A 28 -19.66 3.32 -11.49
CA TRP A 28 -18.93 2.45 -10.56
C TRP A 28 -19.32 2.63 -9.08
N ARG A 29 -19.88 3.79 -8.71
CA ARG A 29 -20.30 4.06 -7.32
C ARG A 29 -21.53 3.26 -6.87
N ARG A 30 -22.35 2.76 -7.79
CA ARG A 30 -23.66 2.16 -7.46
C ARG A 30 -23.64 0.63 -7.28
N ARG A 31 -22.55 -0.05 -7.64
CA ARG A 31 -22.41 -1.52 -7.54
C ARG A 31 -21.44 -1.99 -6.43
N LEU A 32 -20.87 -1.08 -5.66
CA LEU A 32 -20.05 -1.45 -4.51
C LEU A 32 -20.96 -1.62 -3.30
N PRO A 33 -20.99 -2.80 -2.64
CA PRO A 33 -21.69 -2.98 -1.38
C PRO A 33 -21.28 -1.88 -0.41
N ARG A 34 -22.24 -1.20 0.23
CA ARG A 34 -21.92 -0.21 1.28
C ARG A 34 -21.08 -0.94 2.34
N PRO A 35 -19.82 -0.56 2.57
CA PRO A 35 -19.01 -1.26 3.54
C PRO A 35 -19.65 -1.07 4.90
N ARG A 36 -20.00 -2.18 5.58
CA ARG A 36 -20.37 -2.16 6.99
C ARG A 36 -19.29 -1.35 7.71
N ARG A 37 -19.70 -0.37 8.52
CA ARG A 37 -18.86 0.69 9.13
C ARG A 37 -17.87 0.14 10.17
N ARG A 38 -16.94 -0.72 9.75
CA ARG A 38 -15.75 -1.19 10.48
C ARG A 38 -14.62 -1.43 9.47
N LEU A 39 -14.40 -0.45 8.59
CA LEU A 39 -13.43 -0.60 7.51
C LEU A 39 -12.00 -0.46 8.07
N CYS A 40 -11.23 -1.55 7.95
CA CYS A 40 -9.85 -1.71 8.42
C CYS A 40 -8.85 -0.89 7.59
N ARG A 41 -8.98 0.44 7.56
CA ARG A 41 -8.20 1.34 6.67
C ARG A 41 -6.68 1.25 6.83
N ARG A 42 -6.18 0.72 7.95
CA ARG A 42 -4.74 0.65 8.24
C ARG A 42 -3.97 -0.26 7.27
N ARG A 43 -4.59 -1.34 6.78
CA ARG A 43 -3.98 -2.24 5.79
C ARG A 43 -3.94 -1.63 4.40
N ALA A 44 -5.00 -0.93 4.02
CA ALA A 44 -5.04 -0.13 2.79
C ALA A 44 -3.85 0.82 2.71
N THR A 45 -3.64 1.58 3.79
CA THR A 45 -2.51 2.50 3.90
C THR A 45 -1.17 1.78 3.82
N LEU A 46 -1.04 0.61 4.46
CA LEU A 46 0.20 -0.17 4.39
C LEU A 46 0.48 -0.67 2.98
N SER A 47 -0.51 -1.20 2.25
CA SER A 47 -0.34 -1.61 0.86
C SER A 47 0.15 -0.46 -0.02
N VAL A 48 -0.39 0.76 0.18
CA VAL A 48 0.07 1.96 -0.53
C VAL A 48 1.54 2.24 -0.23
N VAL A 49 1.94 2.19 1.04
CA VAL A 49 3.33 2.48 1.45
C VAL A 49 4.31 1.43 0.93
N LEU A 50 3.99 0.13 1.02
CA LEU A 50 4.86 -0.93 0.51
C LEU A 50 5.02 -0.86 -1.01
N ASN A 51 3.96 -0.49 -1.73
CA ASN A 51 4.03 -0.26 -3.17
C ASN A 51 4.85 1.00 -3.50
N ALA A 52 4.75 2.07 -2.71
CA ALA A 52 5.58 3.27 -2.86
C ALA A 52 7.06 2.96 -2.64
N LEU A 53 7.36 2.10 -1.66
CA LEU A 53 8.69 1.54 -1.42
C LEU A 53 9.16 0.55 -2.48
N ARG A 54 8.33 0.20 -3.49
CA ARG A 54 8.66 -0.75 -4.56
C ARG A 54 9.07 -2.13 -4.05
N ILE A 55 8.55 -2.54 -2.90
CA ILE A 55 8.83 -3.85 -2.33
C ILE A 55 8.07 -4.91 -3.13
N ASN A 56 8.74 -6.02 -3.45
CA ASN A 56 8.13 -7.12 -4.20
C ASN A 56 7.34 -8.04 -3.25
N PRO A 57 6.03 -8.22 -3.46
CA PRO A 57 5.20 -9.10 -2.61
C PRO A 57 5.49 -10.61 -2.77
N GLY A 58 6.37 -11.00 -3.69
CA GLY A 58 6.69 -12.40 -4.00
C GLY A 58 5.60 -13.14 -4.79
N ARG A 59 4.36 -12.62 -4.78
CA ARG A 59 3.19 -13.18 -5.46
C ARG A 59 2.58 -12.21 -6.48
N ARG A 60 1.77 -12.75 -7.40
CA ARG A 60 1.03 -11.96 -8.39
C ARG A 60 -0.22 -11.38 -7.77
N TRP A 61 -0.58 -10.17 -8.21
CA TRP A 61 -1.85 -9.53 -7.86
C TRP A 61 -2.90 -9.72 -8.95
N LYS A 62 -2.64 -9.20 -10.16
CA LYS A 62 -3.54 -9.30 -11.33
C LYS A 62 -2.71 -9.54 -12.58
N GLY A 63 -2.92 -10.66 -13.27
CA GLY A 63 -2.13 -11.01 -14.46
C GLY A 63 -0.63 -11.00 -14.16
N PRO A 64 0.22 -10.34 -14.97
CA PRO A 64 1.67 -10.27 -14.73
C PRO A 64 2.06 -9.31 -13.59
N TRP A 65 1.15 -8.48 -13.08
CA TRP A 65 1.44 -7.42 -12.12
C TRP A 65 1.66 -7.97 -10.70
N ARG A 66 2.69 -7.47 -10.00
CA ARG A 66 3.07 -7.84 -8.62
C ARG A 66 3.00 -6.62 -7.71
N TRP A 67 1.85 -6.40 -7.08
CA TRP A 67 1.58 -5.27 -6.19
C TRP A 67 1.00 -5.79 -4.88
N PHE A 68 1.29 -5.12 -3.77
CA PHE A 68 0.62 -5.41 -2.50
C PHE A 68 -0.85 -4.97 -2.59
N ASP A 69 -1.73 -5.91 -2.32
CA ASP A 69 -3.14 -5.67 -2.00
C ASP A 69 -3.37 -5.87 -0.50
N GLU A 70 -4.45 -5.31 0.04
CA GLU A 70 -4.79 -5.50 1.44
C GLU A 70 -4.84 -6.98 1.79
N SER A 71 -5.45 -7.83 0.95
CA SER A 71 -5.57 -9.28 1.15
C SER A 71 -4.23 -10.00 1.32
N MET A 72 -3.12 -9.40 0.88
CA MET A 72 -1.79 -9.98 0.97
C MET A 72 -1.11 -9.80 2.33
N LEU A 73 -1.74 -9.07 3.25
CA LEU A 73 -1.17 -8.69 4.54
C LEU A 73 -1.73 -9.55 5.68
N ASP A 74 -1.38 -10.83 5.70
CA ASP A 74 -1.91 -11.88 6.60
C ASP A 74 -0.88 -12.58 7.48
N CYS A 75 0.42 -12.26 7.36
CA CYS A 75 1.51 -12.89 8.11
C CYS A 75 1.30 -12.99 9.63
N CYS A 76 0.82 -11.90 10.26
CA CYS A 76 0.81 -11.78 11.73
C CYS A 76 -0.58 -11.92 12.37
N GLU A 77 -1.65 -11.99 11.59
CA GLU A 77 -3.02 -12.16 12.08
C GLU A 77 -3.96 -12.54 10.94
N HIS A 78 -4.89 -13.46 11.21
CA HIS A 78 -5.82 -13.94 10.20
C HIS A 78 -6.77 -12.83 9.72
N LEU A 79 -7.07 -12.84 8.41
CA LEU A 79 -7.86 -11.80 7.74
C LEU A 79 -9.21 -11.55 8.42
N ASP A 80 -9.90 -12.61 8.85
CA ASP A 80 -11.24 -12.53 9.43
C ASP A 80 -11.24 -11.92 10.82
N LYS A 81 -10.20 -12.17 11.61
CA LYS A 81 -10.02 -11.55 12.92
C LYS A 81 -9.68 -10.07 12.78
N VAL A 82 -8.86 -9.71 11.78
CA VAL A 82 -8.58 -8.30 11.47
C VAL A 82 -9.83 -7.58 10.99
N ARG A 83 -10.65 -8.20 10.14
CA ARG A 83 -11.93 -7.61 9.65
C ARG A 83 -12.92 -7.32 10.79
N SER A 84 -12.94 -8.17 11.81
CA SER A 84 -13.87 -8.05 12.95
C SER A 84 -13.35 -7.11 14.04
N HIS A 85 -12.06 -7.18 14.39
CA HIS A 85 -11.48 -6.50 15.56
C HIS A 85 -10.55 -5.32 15.20
N GLY A 86 -10.27 -5.12 13.91
CA GLY A 86 -9.27 -4.18 13.44
C GLY A 86 -7.84 -4.65 13.67
N ILE A 87 -6.88 -3.80 13.30
CA ILE A 87 -5.45 -4.08 13.45
C ILE A 87 -4.79 -3.09 14.42
N THR A 88 -4.08 -3.62 15.40
CA THR A 88 -3.33 -2.83 16.37
C THR A 88 -2.07 -2.24 15.73
N PHE A 89 -1.51 -1.19 16.33
CA PHE A 89 -0.31 -0.56 15.81
C PHE A 89 0.87 -1.55 15.79
N GLY A 90 1.06 -2.34 16.86
CA GLY A 90 2.09 -3.38 16.89
C GLY A 90 1.98 -4.41 15.76
N LYS A 91 0.76 -4.84 15.41
CA LYS A 91 0.54 -5.76 14.28
C LYS A 91 0.89 -5.16 12.92
N VAL A 92 0.69 -3.84 12.75
CA VAL A 92 1.13 -3.14 11.52
C VAL A 92 2.65 -3.21 11.39
N ALA A 93 3.41 -2.99 12.47
CA ALA A 93 4.87 -3.14 12.44
C ALA A 93 5.29 -4.57 12.07
N CYS A 94 4.63 -5.59 12.63
CA CYS A 94 4.92 -6.99 12.28
C CYS A 94 4.69 -7.26 10.78
N LEU A 95 3.57 -6.78 10.21
CA LEU A 95 3.29 -6.94 8.78
C LEU A 95 4.34 -6.29 7.87
N VAL A 96 4.85 -5.13 8.28
CA VAL A 96 5.90 -4.42 7.54
C VAL A 96 7.19 -5.23 7.56
N HIS A 97 7.55 -5.78 8.73
CA HIS A 97 8.74 -6.61 8.86
C HIS A 97 8.62 -7.89 8.02
N CYS A 98 7.46 -8.57 8.02
CA CYS A 98 7.23 -9.72 7.13
C CYS A 98 7.31 -9.35 5.64
N ALA A 99 7.01 -8.10 5.28
CA ALA A 99 7.13 -7.62 3.92
C ALA A 99 8.58 -7.27 3.52
N GLY A 100 9.54 -7.32 4.45
CA GLY A 100 10.95 -7.01 4.18
C GLY A 100 11.32 -5.53 4.30
N ALA A 101 10.51 -4.73 4.98
CA ALA A 101 10.85 -3.35 5.32
C ALA A 101 11.25 -3.21 6.79
N ASP A 102 12.16 -2.25 7.05
CA ASP A 102 12.46 -1.83 8.42
C ASP A 102 11.38 -0.86 8.92
N VAL A 103 11.08 -0.94 10.22
CA VAL A 103 10.03 -0.15 10.86
C VAL A 103 10.51 0.44 12.18
N ARG A 104 10.52 1.76 12.25
CA ARG A 104 10.72 2.49 13.51
C ARG A 104 9.40 3.04 14.03
N ARG A 105 9.00 2.60 15.22
CA ARG A 105 7.75 2.99 15.88
C ARG A 105 8.00 4.02 16.97
N SER A 106 7.11 5.01 17.12
CA SER A 106 7.12 5.89 18.30
C SER A 106 6.84 5.10 19.59
N ALA A 107 7.63 5.35 20.64
CA ALA A 107 7.48 4.65 21.93
C ALA A 107 6.13 4.91 22.60
N GLY A 108 5.50 6.06 22.32
CA GLY A 108 4.21 6.45 22.87
C GLY A 108 3.50 7.51 22.02
N GLN A 109 2.67 8.32 22.67
CA GLN A 109 2.12 9.52 22.06
C GLN A 109 3.24 10.53 21.81
N VAL A 110 3.13 11.25 20.69
CA VAL A 110 4.10 12.28 20.31
C VAL A 110 3.41 13.63 20.16
N THR A 111 4.18 14.70 20.32
CA THR A 111 3.67 16.06 20.14
C THR A 111 3.49 16.38 18.65
N VAL A 112 2.78 17.46 18.34
CA VAL A 112 2.67 17.95 16.96
C VAL A 112 4.03 18.37 16.43
N ASP A 113 4.91 18.92 17.27
CA ASP A 113 6.24 19.37 16.84
C ASP A 113 7.18 18.20 16.55
N ASP A 114 7.11 17.13 17.35
CA ASP A 114 7.75 15.86 17.00
C ASP A 114 7.27 15.36 15.64
N LEU A 115 5.95 15.33 15.44
CA LEU A 115 5.38 14.89 14.17
C LEU A 115 5.87 15.74 12.99
N ARG A 116 5.91 17.08 13.15
CA ARG A 116 6.42 18.00 12.12
C ARG A 116 7.88 17.71 11.79
N ARG A 117 8.74 17.54 12.79
CA ARG A 117 10.16 17.19 12.59
C ARG A 117 10.32 15.90 11.78
N HIS A 118 9.55 14.88 12.14
CA HIS A 118 9.59 13.60 11.44
C HIS A 118 9.04 13.70 10.01
N LEU A 119 7.95 14.45 9.81
CA LEU A 119 7.38 14.70 8.48
C LEU A 119 8.36 15.41 7.55
N VAL A 120 9.05 16.46 8.02
CA VAL A 120 10.04 17.17 7.22
C VAL A 120 11.15 16.21 6.79
N ARG A 121 11.71 15.43 7.71
CA ARG A 121 12.75 14.44 7.37
C ARG A 121 12.29 13.41 6.34
N CYS A 122 11.09 12.84 6.52
CA CYS A 122 10.57 11.84 5.58
C CYS A 122 10.23 12.46 4.22
N ALA A 123 9.68 13.68 4.18
CA ALA A 123 9.35 14.37 2.93
C ALA A 123 10.60 14.77 2.12
N SER A 124 11.74 14.96 2.81
CA SER A 124 13.03 15.24 2.17
C SER A 124 13.79 13.98 1.71
N SER A 125 13.23 12.78 1.89
CA SER A 125 13.84 11.53 1.47
C SER A 125 12.92 10.70 0.57
N LEU A 126 13.50 9.98 -0.37
CA LEU A 126 12.78 9.01 -1.20
C LEU A 126 12.63 7.64 -0.52
N ASP A 127 13.45 7.37 0.50
CA ASP A 127 13.57 6.04 1.12
C ASP A 127 12.76 5.92 2.41
N TYR A 128 12.22 7.03 2.93
CA TYR A 128 11.47 7.05 4.18
C TYR A 128 10.01 7.41 3.94
N HIS A 129 9.12 6.53 4.39
CA HIS A 129 7.69 6.86 4.46
C HIS A 129 7.20 6.86 5.89
N LEU A 130 6.18 7.67 6.15
CA LEU A 130 5.58 7.83 7.47
C LEU A 130 4.10 7.44 7.42
N ILE A 131 3.67 6.51 8.29
CA ILE A 131 2.25 6.30 8.60
C ILE A 131 1.97 6.89 9.97
N VAL A 132 0.98 7.78 10.03
CA VAL A 132 0.54 8.44 11.25
C VAL A 132 -0.82 7.93 11.66
N SER A 133 -0.95 7.48 12.90
CA SER A 133 -2.22 7.18 13.54
C SER A 133 -2.51 8.27 14.58
N TYR A 134 -3.66 8.90 14.48
CA TYR A 134 -4.07 9.94 15.41
C TYR A 134 -5.53 9.78 15.80
N HIS A 135 -5.85 10.20 17.02
CA HIS A 135 -7.21 10.20 17.53
C HIS A 135 -7.70 11.63 17.64
N ARG A 136 -8.69 11.99 16.80
CA ARG A 136 -9.35 13.30 16.87
C ARG A 136 -10.42 13.24 17.97
N LYS A 137 -10.12 13.79 19.14
CA LYS A 137 -11.16 14.15 20.12
C LYS A 137 -11.45 15.63 19.91
N LEU A 138 -12.68 15.97 19.55
CA LEU A 138 -13.11 17.37 19.48
C LEU A 138 -12.94 17.98 20.88
N GLY A 139 -12.16 19.07 20.97
CA GLY A 139 -12.21 19.98 22.12
C GLY A 139 -10.93 20.20 22.93
N VAL A 140 -9.96 19.27 23.05
CA VAL A 140 -8.81 19.54 23.96
C VAL A 140 -7.48 18.88 23.57
N HIS A 141 -7.44 17.63 23.09
CA HIS A 141 -6.15 17.01 22.73
C HIS A 141 -6.28 16.07 21.53
N THR A 142 -5.47 16.31 20.50
CA THR A 142 -5.19 15.31 19.45
C THR A 142 -3.96 14.53 19.86
N SER A 143 -4.09 13.21 20.00
CA SER A 143 -2.94 12.34 20.24
C SER A 143 -2.42 11.77 18.93
N TYR A 144 -1.10 11.75 18.78
CA TYR A 144 -0.41 11.27 17.59
C TYR A 144 0.49 10.09 17.93
N ARG A 145 0.56 9.12 17.02
CA ARG A 145 1.54 8.03 16.99
C ARG A 145 1.98 7.86 15.54
N TYR A 146 3.24 7.52 15.30
CA TYR A 146 3.71 7.28 13.93
C TYR A 146 4.61 6.05 13.84
N MET A 147 4.74 5.56 12.62
CA MET A 147 5.73 4.59 12.19
C MET A 147 6.45 5.14 10.97
N GLU A 148 7.78 5.10 11.03
CA GLU A 148 8.66 5.35 9.91
C GLU A 148 9.05 4.01 9.28
N TYR A 149 9.10 3.98 7.95
CA TYR A 149 9.44 2.81 7.18
C TYR A 149 10.59 3.12 6.25
N ARG A 150 11.52 2.16 6.12
CA ARG A 150 12.63 2.23 5.18
C ARG A 150 12.77 0.90 4.45
N MET A 151 13.08 0.96 3.16
CA MET A 151 13.52 -0.23 2.42
C MET A 151 14.98 -0.54 2.78
N HIS A 152 15.28 -1.82 3.02
CA HIS A 152 16.66 -2.29 2.95
C HIS A 152 17.00 -2.52 1.47
N PHE A 153 17.95 -1.75 0.95
CA PHE A 153 18.66 -2.15 -0.26
C PHE A 153 19.60 -3.29 0.15
N CYS A 154 19.33 -4.50 -0.34
CA CYS A 154 20.39 -5.48 -0.58
C CYS A 154 20.98 -5.20 -1.95
#